data_AF-A0A5N5T7L9-F1
#
_entry.id   AF-A0A5N5T7L9-F1
#
_cell.length_a   1.000
_cell.length_b   1.000
_cell.length_c   1.000
_cell.angle_alpha   90.00
_cell.angle_beta   90.00
_cell.angle_gamma   90.00
#
_symmetry.space_group_name_H-M   'P 1'
#
loop_
_entity.id
_entity.type
_entity.pdbx_description
1 polymer ?
#
loop_
_entity_poly.entity_id
_entity_poly.type
_entity_poly.pdbx_seq_one_letter_code
_entity_poly.pdbx_strand_id
1 'polypeptide(L)'
;MDKKKVLVKVHPEGKFVVDLDKNIDINQVTANARVALRNDSYTLHKILPNKVDPLVSLMMVEKVPDSTYEMVGGLDKQIKEIKEVIELPVKHPELFDALGIAQPKGVLLYGPPGTGIIVCIKKKSLHLFTEQLFVIMATNRIDILDPALLRPGRIDRKIEFPAPNEEARLDILKIHSRKMNLTRGINLRKIAEMMPGASGAEVKGVCTKAGMYALRQKESSCYSGGL
;
A
#
# COMPACT_ATOMS: atom_id res chain seq x y z
N MET A 1 -24.33 6.01 -46.64
CA MET A 1 -23.99 4.56 -46.62
C MET A 1 -23.23 4.30 -45.32
N ASP A 2 -23.93 4.37 -44.20
CA ASP A 2 -23.31 4.41 -42.88
C ASP A 2 -23.14 3.00 -42.32
N LYS A 3 -21.92 2.47 -42.48
CA LYS A 3 -21.53 1.15 -41.98
C LYS A 3 -21.32 1.19 -40.45
N LYS A 4 -22.40 1.30 -39.68
CA LYS A 4 -22.43 1.12 -38.22
C LYS A 4 -22.74 -0.34 -37.85
N LYS A 5 -21.99 -1.28 -38.43
CA LYS A 5 -22.15 -2.72 -38.20
C LYS A 5 -20.96 -3.27 -37.44
N VAL A 6 -21.23 -4.10 -36.44
CA VAL A 6 -20.20 -4.76 -35.62
C VAL A 6 -20.36 -6.27 -35.67
N LEU A 7 -19.24 -6.99 -35.66
CA LEU A 7 -19.24 -8.45 -35.64
C LEU A 7 -19.26 -8.93 -34.19
N VAL A 8 -20.33 -9.61 -33.80
CA VAL A 8 -20.49 -10.15 -32.44
C VAL A 8 -20.51 -11.67 -32.49
N LYS A 9 -19.73 -12.31 -31.62
CA LYS A 9 -19.74 -13.76 -31.43
C LYS A 9 -20.74 -14.11 -30.34
N VAL A 10 -21.82 -14.80 -30.70
CA VAL A 10 -22.84 -15.31 -29.79
C VAL A 10 -22.59 -16.81 -29.60
N HIS A 11 -22.38 -17.26 -28.37
CA HIS A 11 -22.24 -18.68 -28.07
C HIS A 11 -23.61 -19.25 -27.67
N PRO A 12 -24.08 -20.38 -28.24
CA PRO A 12 -23.39 -21.31 -29.15
C PRO A 12 -23.57 -21.03 -30.66
N GLU A 13 -24.38 -20.05 -31.05
CA GLU A 13 -24.95 -19.90 -32.39
C GLU A 13 -23.99 -19.38 -33.49
N GLY A 14 -22.83 -18.83 -33.13
CA GLY A 14 -21.79 -18.45 -34.10
C GLY A 14 -21.47 -16.96 -34.11
N LYS A 15 -21.20 -16.39 -35.29
CA LYS A 15 -20.84 -14.97 -35.46
C LYS A 15 -21.92 -14.26 -36.27
N PHE A 16 -22.42 -13.14 -35.76
CA PHE A 16 -23.45 -12.32 -36.39
C PHE A 16 -22.95 -10.91 -36.64
N VAL A 17 -23.37 -10.32 -37.75
CA VAL A 17 -23.16 -8.90 -38.04
C VAL A 17 -24.39 -8.17 -37.54
N VAL A 18 -24.22 -7.34 -36.53
CA VAL A 18 -25.32 -6.66 -35.83
C VAL A 18 -25.24 -5.15 -36.01
N ASP A 19 -26.41 -4.51 -36.01
CA ASP A 19 -26.53 -3.06 -36.03
C ASP A 19 -26.42 -2.48 -34.61
N LEU A 20 -25.88 -1.26 -34.52
CA LEU A 20 -25.73 -0.51 -33.28
C LEU A 20 -27.05 0.19 -32.90
N ASP A 21 -27.44 0.12 -31.62
CA ASP A 21 -28.56 0.92 -31.09
C ASP A 21 -28.18 2.41 -31.10
N LYS A 22 -29.18 3.29 -31.17
CA LYS A 22 -29.02 4.76 -31.33
C LYS A 22 -28.28 5.40 -30.16
N ASN A 23 -28.25 4.71 -29.02
CA ASN A 23 -27.66 5.19 -27.77
C ASN A 23 -26.17 4.81 -27.61
N ILE A 24 -25.57 4.10 -28.57
CA ILE A 24 -24.19 3.60 -28.45
C ILE A 24 -23.33 4.13 -29.57
N ASP A 25 -22.23 4.79 -29.19
CA ASP A 25 -21.21 5.24 -30.12
C ASP A 25 -20.22 4.13 -30.46
N ILE A 26 -19.82 4.09 -31.74
CA ILE A 26 -18.87 3.09 -32.25
C ILE A 26 -17.50 3.19 -31.58
N ASN A 27 -17.12 4.37 -31.09
CA ASN A 27 -15.84 4.62 -30.43
C ASN A 27 -15.76 3.95 -29.04
N GLN A 28 -16.89 3.65 -28.41
CA GLN A 28 -16.92 2.98 -27.10
C GLN A 28 -16.78 1.46 -27.23
N VAL A 29 -16.94 0.91 -28.44
CA VAL A 29 -16.89 -0.52 -28.70
C VAL A 29 -15.45 -0.95 -28.96
N THR A 30 -14.78 -1.44 -27.93
CA THR A 30 -13.44 -2.05 -28.07
C THR A 30 -13.55 -3.51 -28.53
N ALA A 31 -12.58 -3.99 -29.31
CA ALA A 31 -12.49 -5.40 -29.68
C ALA A 31 -12.45 -6.28 -28.41
N ASN A 32 -13.18 -7.40 -28.41
CA ASN A 32 -13.36 -8.33 -27.29
C ASN A 32 -14.19 -7.81 -26.09
N ALA A 33 -14.85 -6.66 -26.21
CA ALA A 33 -15.81 -6.23 -25.21
C ALA A 33 -17.00 -7.19 -25.14
N ARG A 34 -17.51 -7.41 -23.94
CA ARG A 34 -18.77 -8.14 -23.75
C ARG A 34 -19.93 -7.21 -24.08
N VAL A 35 -20.90 -7.70 -24.82
CA VAL A 35 -22.05 -6.90 -25.25
C VAL A 35 -23.34 -7.67 -25.02
N ALA A 36 -24.41 -6.96 -24.68
CA ALA A 36 -25.76 -7.47 -24.59
C ALA A 36 -26.49 -7.15 -25.89
N LEU A 37 -27.03 -8.18 -26.54
CA LEU A 37 -27.87 -8.06 -27.73
C LEU A 37 -29.34 -8.17 -27.33
N ARG A 38 -30.24 -7.52 -28.07
CA ARG A 38 -31.66 -7.80 -27.92
C ARG A 38 -32.03 -9.14 -28.53
N ASN A 39 -32.92 -9.88 -27.89
CA ASN A 39 -33.35 -11.21 -28.35
C ASN A 39 -34.25 -11.17 -29.60
N ASP A 40 -34.93 -10.04 -29.85
CA ASP A 40 -35.88 -9.87 -30.96
C ASP A 40 -35.19 -9.51 -32.29
N SER A 41 -34.17 -8.68 -32.22
CA SER A 41 -33.60 -7.96 -33.36
C SER A 41 -32.08 -8.12 -33.48
N TYR A 42 -31.45 -8.84 -32.54
CA TYR A 42 -29.99 -8.98 -32.42
C TYR A 42 -29.23 -7.65 -32.44
N THR A 43 -29.89 -6.53 -32.12
CA THR A 43 -29.26 -5.20 -32.06
C THR A 43 -28.43 -5.05 -30.79
N LEU A 44 -27.28 -4.37 -30.90
CA LEU A 44 -26.39 -4.14 -29.76
C LEU A 44 -27.00 -3.10 -28.81
N HIS A 45 -27.49 -3.55 -27.66
CA HIS A 45 -28.24 -2.72 -26.71
C HIS A 45 -27.38 -2.09 -25.61
N LYS A 46 -26.40 -2.84 -25.08
CA LYS A 46 -25.53 -2.36 -23.99
C LYS A 46 -24.16 -3.03 -24.03
N ILE A 47 -23.10 -2.28 -23.76
CA ILE A 47 -21.78 -2.83 -23.50
C ILE A 47 -21.73 -3.29 -22.04
N LEU A 48 -21.43 -4.56 -21.82
CA LEU A 48 -21.22 -5.12 -20.49
C LEU A 48 -19.78 -4.85 -20.06
N PRO A 49 -19.52 -4.58 -18.78
CA PRO A 49 -18.16 -4.49 -18.30
C PRO A 49 -17.42 -5.78 -18.63
N ASN A 50 -16.15 -5.66 -19.04
CA ASN A 50 -15.28 -6.83 -19.14
C ASN A 50 -15.29 -7.56 -17.80
N LYS A 51 -15.22 -8.89 -17.83
CA LYS A 51 -15.13 -9.69 -16.60
C LYS A 51 -13.90 -9.19 -15.86
N VAL A 52 -14.09 -8.37 -14.85
CA VAL A 52 -13.03 -8.05 -13.93
C VAL A 52 -12.77 -9.37 -13.23
N ASP A 53 -11.55 -9.90 -13.36
CA ASP A 53 -11.21 -11.10 -12.64
C ASP A 53 -11.43 -10.82 -11.15
N PRO A 54 -12.20 -11.66 -10.43
CA PRO A 54 -12.44 -11.43 -9.01
C PRO A 54 -11.13 -11.34 -8.21
N LEU A 55 -10.04 -11.93 -8.72
CA LEU A 55 -8.69 -11.78 -8.20
C LEU A 55 -8.18 -10.33 -8.20
N VAL A 56 -8.52 -9.53 -9.21
CA VAL A 56 -8.14 -8.11 -9.29
C VAL A 56 -8.85 -7.31 -8.20
N SER A 57 -10.13 -7.56 -7.99
CA SER A 57 -10.89 -6.93 -6.90
C SER A 57 -10.32 -7.30 -5.52
N LEU A 58 -9.80 -8.51 -5.34
CA LEU A 58 -9.10 -8.91 -4.10
C LEU A 58 -7.74 -8.21 -3.91
N MET A 59 -7.10 -7.75 -4.99
CA MET A 59 -5.84 -7.00 -4.93
C MET A 59 -6.02 -5.51 -4.66
N MET A 60 -7.24 -4.99 -4.86
CA MET A 60 -7.54 -3.58 -4.59
C MET A 60 -7.77 -3.37 -3.09
N VAL A 61 -7.01 -2.46 -2.50
CA VAL A 61 -7.21 -2.04 -1.11
C VAL A 61 -8.29 -0.97 -1.07
N GLU A 62 -9.52 -1.35 -0.68
CA GLU A 62 -10.65 -0.42 -0.63
C GLU A 62 -10.64 0.52 0.58
N LYS A 63 -10.00 0.12 1.69
CA LYS A 63 -10.03 0.89 2.94
C LYS A 63 -8.70 1.52 3.29
N VAL A 64 -8.79 2.83 3.48
CA VAL A 64 -7.76 3.68 4.05
C VAL A 64 -7.35 3.20 5.44
N PRO A 65 -6.09 2.80 5.70
CA PRO A 65 -5.62 2.66 7.06
C PRO A 65 -5.40 4.06 7.68
N ASP A 66 -5.95 4.31 8.87
CA ASP A 66 -5.85 5.60 9.62
C ASP A 66 -4.44 5.96 10.11
N SER A 67 -3.41 5.30 9.59
CA SER A 67 -2.05 5.41 10.12
C SER A 67 -1.30 6.57 9.46
N THR A 68 -0.96 7.60 10.24
CA THR A 68 -0.11 8.73 9.81
C THR A 68 1.39 8.38 9.91
N TYR A 69 2.23 9.11 9.16
CA TYR A 69 3.70 8.97 9.23
C TYR A 69 4.26 9.16 10.63
N GLU A 70 3.58 9.93 11.48
CA GLU A 70 3.93 10.19 12.89
C GLU A 70 3.98 8.93 13.76
N MET A 71 3.36 7.83 13.34
CA MET A 71 3.47 6.56 14.05
C MET A 71 4.72 5.73 13.66
N VAL A 72 5.63 6.25 12.82
CA VAL A 72 6.93 5.62 12.56
C VAL A 72 7.98 6.40 13.36
N GLY A 73 8.65 5.76 14.32
CA GLY A 73 9.70 6.42 15.13
C GLY A 73 11.08 6.26 14.50
N GLY A 74 11.88 7.35 14.51
CA GLY A 74 13.31 7.34 14.20
C GLY A 74 13.72 7.02 12.75
N LEU A 75 12.78 7.13 11.80
CA LEU A 75 13.00 6.85 10.38
C LEU A 75 12.79 8.09 9.49
N ASP A 76 13.06 9.29 10.02
CA ASP A 76 12.76 10.56 9.33
C ASP A 76 13.51 10.71 8.01
N LYS A 77 14.74 10.23 7.94
CA LYS A 77 15.56 10.24 6.71
C LYS A 77 14.92 9.36 5.63
N GLN A 78 14.58 8.13 5.97
CA GLN A 78 13.93 7.17 5.07
C GLN A 78 12.55 7.68 4.63
N ILE A 79 11.79 8.29 5.54
CA ILE A 79 10.48 8.87 5.21
C ILE A 79 10.64 10.04 4.24
N LYS A 80 11.66 10.89 4.42
CA LYS A 80 11.96 12.00 3.51
C LYS A 80 12.32 11.49 2.11
N GLU A 81 13.22 10.52 2.00
CA GLU A 81 13.56 9.89 0.72
C GLU A 81 12.32 9.27 0.05
N ILE A 82 11.51 8.55 0.82
CA ILE A 82 10.26 7.98 0.34
C ILE A 82 9.33 9.08 -0.19
N LYS A 83 9.20 10.21 0.51
CA LYS A 83 8.39 11.37 0.09
C LYS A 83 8.92 11.99 -1.20
N GLU A 84 10.23 12.18 -1.32
CA GLU A 84 10.85 12.72 -2.53
C GLU A 84 10.66 11.80 -3.75
N VAL A 85 10.74 10.49 -3.57
CA VAL A 85 10.65 9.54 -4.69
C VAL A 85 9.21 9.37 -5.18
N ILE A 86 8.22 9.48 -4.29
CA ILE A 86 6.84 9.14 -4.63
C ILE A 86 5.92 10.36 -4.63
N GLU A 87 6.01 11.25 -3.64
CA GLU A 87 5.11 12.41 -3.59
C GLU A 87 5.55 13.53 -4.53
N LEU A 88 6.87 13.72 -4.72
CA LEU A 88 7.38 14.81 -5.56
C LEU A 88 6.97 14.67 -7.04
N PRO A 89 7.14 13.50 -7.70
CA PRO A 89 6.76 13.34 -9.11
C PRO A 89 5.26 13.50 -9.34
N VAL A 90 4.46 13.16 -8.34
CA VAL A 90 3.00 13.17 -8.44
C VAL A 90 2.41 14.52 -8.13
N LYS A 91 3.01 15.28 -7.20
CA LYS A 91 2.57 16.65 -6.90
C LYS A 91 3.07 17.66 -7.93
N HIS A 92 4.29 17.49 -8.44
CA HIS A 92 4.95 18.47 -9.30
C HIS A 92 5.68 17.81 -10.48
N PRO A 93 4.94 17.25 -11.46
CA PRO A 93 5.55 16.64 -12.65
C PRO A 93 6.32 17.67 -13.51
N GLU A 94 5.86 18.92 -13.53
CA GLU A 94 6.47 20.05 -14.25
C GLU A 94 7.93 20.31 -13.87
N LEU A 95 8.32 20.05 -12.62
CA LEU A 95 9.71 20.18 -12.17
C LEU A 95 10.62 19.17 -12.86
N PHE A 96 10.13 17.95 -13.13
CA PHE A 96 10.88 16.91 -13.80
C PHE A 96 11.04 17.20 -15.30
N ASP A 97 9.99 17.73 -15.92
CA ASP A 97 10.01 18.12 -17.33
C ASP A 97 10.92 19.32 -17.57
N ALA A 98 10.90 20.33 -16.69
CA ALA A 98 11.78 21.50 -16.76
C ALA A 98 13.27 21.14 -16.56
N LEU A 99 13.54 20.15 -15.71
CA LEU A 99 14.90 19.63 -15.49
C LEU A 99 15.34 18.61 -16.57
N GLY A 100 14.41 18.09 -17.36
CA GLY A 100 14.68 17.02 -18.34
C GLY A 100 15.06 15.68 -17.71
N ILE A 101 14.60 15.42 -16.47
CA ILE A 101 14.94 14.21 -15.71
C ILE A 101 13.78 13.22 -15.76
N ALA A 102 14.08 11.94 -16.01
CA ALA A 102 13.08 10.89 -15.96
C ALA A 102 12.56 10.66 -14.53
N GLN A 103 11.24 10.54 -14.38
CA GLN A 103 10.62 10.23 -13.10
C GLN A 103 10.99 8.80 -12.64
N PRO A 104 11.26 8.59 -11.34
CA PRO A 104 11.52 7.26 -10.80
C PRO A 104 10.25 6.40 -10.86
N LYS A 105 10.38 5.15 -11.31
CA LYS A 105 9.25 4.23 -11.52
C LYS A 105 9.08 3.20 -10.40
N GLY A 106 10.11 3.01 -9.59
CA GLY A 106 10.03 2.05 -8.49
C GLY A 106 11.02 2.28 -7.36
N VAL A 107 10.61 1.84 -6.18
CA VAL A 107 11.42 1.88 -4.95
C VAL A 107 11.49 0.48 -4.33
N LEU A 108 12.68 0.09 -3.89
CA LEU A 108 12.93 -1.10 -3.09
C LEU A 108 13.25 -0.71 -1.66
N LEU A 109 12.44 -1.16 -0.72
CA LEU A 109 12.65 -1.00 0.71
C LEU A 109 13.30 -2.28 1.25
N TYR A 110 14.43 -2.18 1.94
CA TYR A 110 15.08 -3.36 2.51
C TYR A 110 15.69 -3.10 3.89
N GLY A 111 15.82 -4.14 4.71
CA GLY A 111 16.41 -4.05 6.04
C GLY A 111 16.12 -5.26 6.93
N PRO A 112 16.65 -5.30 8.16
CA PRO A 112 16.40 -6.37 9.11
C PRO A 112 14.90 -6.52 9.41
N PRO A 113 14.43 -7.74 9.72
CA PRO A 113 13.03 -7.97 10.06
C PRO A 113 12.64 -7.17 11.31
N GLY A 114 11.39 -6.68 11.35
CA GLY A 114 10.85 -5.96 12.50
C GLY A 114 11.20 -4.46 12.58
N THR A 115 11.88 -3.90 11.57
CA THR A 115 12.20 -2.47 11.46
C THR A 115 11.03 -1.59 10.97
N GLY A 116 9.90 -2.19 10.57
CA GLY A 116 8.70 -1.45 10.20
C GLY A 116 8.57 -1.15 8.69
N ILE A 117 9.31 -1.83 7.83
CA ILE A 117 9.21 -1.71 6.36
C ILE A 117 7.75 -1.83 5.87
N ILE A 118 7.02 -2.85 6.35
CA ILE A 118 5.61 -3.08 6.00
C ILE A 118 4.70 -1.95 6.52
N VAL A 119 5.01 -1.40 7.69
CA VAL A 119 4.24 -0.29 8.28
C VAL A 119 4.36 0.97 7.42
N CYS A 120 5.54 1.22 6.85
CA CYS A 120 5.74 2.36 5.95
C CYS A 120 4.95 2.22 4.65
N ILE A 121 4.89 1.02 4.07
CA ILE A 121 4.13 0.76 2.83
C ILE A 121 2.62 0.99 3.05
N LYS A 122 2.07 0.45 4.14
CA LYS A 122 0.65 0.60 4.47
C LYS A 122 0.21 2.08 4.56
N LYS A 123 1.11 2.95 5.00
CA LYS A 123 0.85 4.40 5.13
C LYS A 123 0.84 5.13 3.79
N LYS A 124 1.49 4.56 2.77
CA LYS A 124 1.83 5.26 1.53
C LYS A 124 1.00 4.88 0.31
N SER A 125 0.45 3.67 0.28
CA SER A 125 -0.46 3.20 -0.79
C SER A 125 -1.70 4.08 -1.01
N LEU A 126 -1.93 5.05 -0.14
CA LEU A 126 -3.20 5.74 -0.01
C LEU A 126 -3.34 7.03 -0.85
N HIS A 127 -2.25 7.73 -1.11
CA HIS A 127 -2.30 9.11 -1.60
C HIS A 127 -2.03 9.27 -3.10
N LEU A 128 -1.89 8.16 -3.82
CA LEU A 128 -1.48 8.17 -5.22
C LEU A 128 -2.49 7.42 -6.08
N PHE A 129 -3.51 8.15 -6.52
CA PHE A 129 -4.23 7.80 -7.74
C PHE A 129 -3.54 8.54 -8.88
N THR A 130 -2.63 7.86 -9.57
CA THR A 130 -2.04 8.35 -10.82
C THR A 130 -2.29 7.36 -11.94
N GLU A 131 -2.45 7.89 -13.16
CA GLU A 131 -2.46 7.11 -14.41
C GLU A 131 -1.14 6.33 -14.61
N GLN A 132 -0.06 6.73 -13.93
CA GLN A 132 1.24 6.06 -13.99
C GLN A 132 1.39 4.97 -12.93
N LEU A 133 1.87 3.80 -13.38
CA LEU A 133 2.24 2.66 -12.54
C LEU A 133 3.51 2.97 -11.73
N PHE A 134 3.39 3.04 -10.41
CA PHE A 134 4.52 3.10 -9.49
C PHE A 134 4.67 1.79 -8.71
N VAL A 135 5.87 1.23 -8.66
CA VAL A 135 6.12 -0.07 -8.02
C VAL A 135 6.85 0.12 -6.68
N ILE A 136 6.26 -0.36 -5.59
CA ILE A 136 6.91 -0.43 -4.27
C ILE A 136 7.19 -1.89 -3.95
N MET A 137 8.46 -2.22 -3.70
CA MET A 137 8.91 -3.55 -3.30
C MET A 137 9.47 -3.51 -1.89
N ALA A 138 9.25 -4.57 -1.11
CA ALA A 138 9.86 -4.73 0.20
C ALA A 138 10.47 -6.12 0.36
N THR A 139 11.70 -6.19 0.88
CA THR A 139 12.40 -7.43 1.15
C THR A 139 13.25 -7.30 2.41
N ASN A 140 13.35 -8.37 3.20
CA ASN A 140 14.33 -8.42 4.29
C ASN A 140 15.71 -8.87 3.80
N ARG A 141 15.78 -9.40 2.57
CA ARG A 141 16.95 -10.04 1.97
C ARG A 141 17.12 -9.55 0.53
N ILE A 142 18.01 -8.59 0.36
CA ILE A 142 18.35 -8.04 -0.97
C ILE A 142 19.31 -8.96 -1.75
N ASP A 143 20.02 -9.84 -1.04
CA ASP A 143 20.98 -10.82 -1.57
C ASP A 143 20.34 -11.89 -2.46
N ILE A 144 19.07 -12.24 -2.21
CA ILE A 144 18.36 -13.28 -2.99
C ILE A 144 17.71 -12.72 -4.27
N LEU A 145 17.55 -11.40 -4.36
CA LEU A 145 16.87 -10.79 -5.50
C LEU A 145 17.73 -10.91 -6.76
N ASP A 146 17.07 -11.20 -7.88
CA ASP A 146 17.72 -11.22 -9.19
C ASP A 146 18.36 -9.84 -9.46
N PRO A 147 19.70 -9.78 -9.68
CA PRO A 147 20.39 -8.53 -10.02
C PRO A 147 19.80 -7.81 -11.24
N ALA A 148 19.11 -8.51 -12.14
CA ALA A 148 18.41 -7.91 -13.27
C ALA A 148 17.30 -6.94 -12.83
N LEU A 149 16.64 -7.20 -11.71
CA LEU A 149 15.63 -6.30 -11.13
C LEU A 149 16.28 -5.05 -10.52
N LEU A 150 17.51 -5.17 -10.03
CA LEU A 150 18.25 -4.09 -9.37
C LEU A 150 18.90 -3.10 -10.35
N ARG A 151 18.76 -3.33 -11.66
CA ARG A 151 19.30 -2.45 -12.69
C ARG A 151 18.47 -1.16 -12.82
N PRO A 152 19.12 -0.01 -13.09
CA PRO A 152 18.43 1.25 -13.36
C PRO A 152 17.38 1.10 -14.48
N GLY A 153 16.21 1.72 -14.31
CA GLY A 153 15.07 1.58 -15.23
C GLY A 153 14.03 0.52 -14.83
N ARG A 154 14.30 -0.28 -13.79
CA ARG A 154 13.32 -1.16 -13.13
C ARG A 154 13.10 -0.74 -11.68
N ILE A 155 14.16 -0.76 -10.88
CA ILE A 155 14.17 -0.29 -9.50
C ILE A 155 15.18 0.86 -9.44
N ASP A 156 14.68 2.08 -9.46
CA ASP A 156 15.52 3.28 -9.54
C ASP A 156 16.09 3.68 -8.18
N ARG A 157 15.36 3.36 -7.09
CA ARG A 157 15.75 3.75 -5.72
C ARG A 157 15.71 2.57 -4.76
N LYS A 158 16.74 2.49 -3.92
CA LYS A 158 16.88 1.48 -2.87
C LYS A 158 16.99 2.24 -1.54
N ILE A 159 16.10 1.94 -0.60
CA ILE A 159 16.03 2.62 0.69
C ILE A 159 16.25 1.58 1.78
N GLU A 160 17.30 1.81 2.57
CA GLU A 160 17.69 0.93 3.66
C GLU A 160 17.02 1.35 4.97
N PHE A 161 16.47 0.35 5.67
CA PHE A 161 15.88 0.47 6.99
C PHE A 161 16.84 -0.15 8.02
N PRO A 162 17.67 0.65 8.69
CA PRO A 162 18.56 0.15 9.72
C PRO A 162 17.78 -0.27 10.98
N ALA A 163 18.44 -1.03 11.85
CA ALA A 163 17.94 -1.28 13.20
C ALA A 163 17.81 0.07 13.97
N PRO A 164 16.80 0.22 14.85
CA PRO A 164 16.56 1.48 15.52
C PRO A 164 17.64 1.78 16.57
N ASN A 165 18.19 3.00 16.50
CA ASN A 165 19.06 3.57 17.53
C ASN A 165 18.30 3.81 18.84
N GLU A 166 19.01 4.15 19.92
CA GLU A 166 18.40 4.42 21.23
C GLU A 166 17.33 5.51 21.18
N GLU A 167 17.60 6.62 20.50
CA GLU A 167 16.63 7.71 20.30
C GLU A 167 15.40 7.22 19.51
N ALA A 168 15.61 6.44 18.45
CA ALA A 168 14.53 5.85 17.67
C ALA A 168 13.67 4.90 18.53
N ARG A 169 14.28 4.08 19.38
CA ARG A 169 13.55 3.21 20.32
C ARG A 169 12.74 4.01 21.32
N LEU A 170 13.30 5.11 21.85
CA LEU A 170 12.57 6.03 22.72
C LEU A 170 11.34 6.61 22.03
N ASP A 171 11.47 7.03 20.76
CA ASP A 171 10.34 7.58 20.02
C ASP A 171 9.28 6.53 19.70
N ILE A 172 9.67 5.30 19.36
CA ILE A 172 8.75 4.17 19.19
C ILE A 172 7.99 3.89 20.51
N LEU A 173 8.69 3.89 21.65
CA LEU A 173 8.07 3.73 22.97
C LEU A 173 7.06 4.85 23.24
N LYS A 174 7.42 6.11 22.99
CA LYS A 174 6.51 7.26 23.15
C LYS A 174 5.26 7.12 22.27
N ILE A 175 5.42 6.74 21.01
CA ILE A 175 4.31 6.58 20.05
C ILE A 175 3.32 5.53 20.55
N HIS A 176 3.82 4.37 20.99
CA HIS A 176 2.96 3.29 21.46
C HIS A 176 2.41 3.52 22.87
N SER A 177 3.10 4.28 23.70
CA SER A 177 2.64 4.63 25.04
C SER A 177 1.64 5.79 25.07
N ARG A 178 1.52 6.60 24.01
CA ARG A 178 0.52 7.69 23.92
C ARG A 178 -0.92 7.20 24.15
N LYS A 179 -1.23 5.96 23.81
CA LYS A 179 -2.56 5.34 24.01
C LYS A 179 -2.70 4.64 25.38
N MET A 180 -1.64 4.61 26.19
CA MET A 180 -1.60 3.88 27.46
C MET A 180 -1.69 4.84 28.65
N ASN A 181 -2.35 4.40 29.72
CA ASN A 181 -2.41 5.12 30.98
C ASN A 181 -1.12 4.89 31.78
N LEU A 182 -0.12 5.74 31.57
CA LEU A 182 1.16 5.68 32.27
C LEU A 182 1.09 6.40 33.62
N THR A 183 1.67 5.80 34.66
CA THR A 183 1.90 6.46 35.95
C THR A 183 2.91 7.60 35.79
N ARG A 184 2.67 8.73 36.49
CA ARG A 184 3.61 9.86 36.53
C ARG A 184 4.96 9.39 37.08
N GLY A 185 6.05 9.69 36.36
CA GLY A 185 7.43 9.34 36.76
C GLY A 185 8.06 8.17 36.01
N ILE A 186 7.36 7.52 35.08
CA ILE A 186 7.97 6.46 34.24
C ILE A 186 8.98 7.10 33.28
N ASN A 187 10.24 6.66 33.37
CA ASN A 187 11.31 7.12 32.51
C ASN A 187 11.49 6.18 31.30
N LEU A 188 10.87 6.53 30.17
CA LEU A 188 10.95 5.75 28.93
C LEU A 188 12.37 5.70 28.33
N ARG A 189 13.22 6.69 28.63
CA ARG A 189 14.62 6.72 28.14
C ARG A 189 15.42 5.57 28.74
N LYS A 190 15.31 5.36 30.05
CA LYS A 190 15.98 4.25 30.74
C LYS A 190 15.53 2.88 30.20
N ILE A 191 14.26 2.76 29.81
CA ILE A 191 13.74 1.53 29.19
C ILE A 191 14.36 1.33 27.79
N ALA A 192 14.51 2.39 27.00
CA ALA A 192 15.14 2.32 25.67
C ALA A 192 16.64 1.95 25.74
N GLU A 193 17.34 2.41 26.78
CA GLU A 193 18.73 2.05 27.09
C GLU A 193 18.87 0.56 27.44
N MET A 194 17.92 0.00 28.19
CA MET A 194 17.89 -1.42 28.58
C MET A 194 17.56 -2.39 27.44
N MET A 195 17.27 -1.89 26.24
CA MET A 195 16.89 -2.68 25.06
C MET A 195 17.89 -2.55 23.89
N PRO A 196 19.19 -2.86 24.09
CA PRO A 196 20.16 -2.79 23.00
C PRO A 196 19.82 -3.80 21.90
N GLY A 197 19.86 -3.35 20.64
CA GLY A 197 19.63 -4.20 19.47
C GLY A 197 18.17 -4.60 19.21
N ALA A 198 17.22 -4.16 20.04
CA ALA A 198 15.81 -4.49 19.84
C ALA A 198 15.24 -3.85 18.56
N SER A 199 14.53 -4.64 17.77
CA SER A 199 13.77 -4.19 16.60
C SER A 199 12.56 -3.35 16.99
N GLY A 200 12.04 -2.53 16.06
CA GLY A 200 10.85 -1.71 16.31
C GLY A 200 9.62 -2.54 16.70
N ALA A 201 9.50 -3.75 16.15
CA ALA A 201 8.45 -4.70 16.51
C ALA A 201 8.58 -5.22 17.95
N GLU A 202 9.80 -5.49 18.42
CA GLU A 202 10.06 -5.92 19.80
C GLU A 202 9.80 -4.79 20.79
N VAL A 203 10.20 -3.56 20.47
CA VAL A 203 9.91 -2.36 21.28
C VAL A 203 8.40 -2.18 21.43
N LYS A 204 7.64 -2.29 20.34
CA LYS A 204 6.16 -2.30 20.40
C LYS A 204 5.63 -3.45 21.26
N GLY A 205 6.22 -4.64 21.13
CA GLY A 205 5.86 -5.83 21.89
C GLY A 205 6.02 -5.63 23.40
N VAL A 206 7.05 -4.90 23.85
CA VAL A 206 7.24 -4.56 25.27
C VAL A 206 6.07 -3.73 25.79
N CYS A 207 5.64 -2.69 25.06
CA CYS A 207 4.47 -1.90 25.44
C CYS A 207 3.22 -2.78 25.55
N THR A 208 2.97 -3.65 24.57
CA THR A 208 1.80 -4.55 24.60
C THR A 208 1.85 -5.52 25.76
N LYS A 209 3.02 -6.11 26.05
CA LYS A 209 3.20 -7.00 27.21
C LYS A 209 2.97 -6.26 28.53
N ALA A 210 3.51 -5.05 28.69
CA ALA A 210 3.30 -4.24 29.88
C ALA A 210 1.80 -3.97 30.13
N GLY A 211 1.03 -3.65 29.08
CA GLY A 211 -0.42 -3.52 29.17
C GLY A 211 -1.13 -4.80 29.61
N MET A 212 -0.74 -5.95 29.05
CA MET A 212 -1.30 -7.25 29.45
C MET A 212 -0.98 -7.61 30.90
N TYR A 213 0.23 -7.32 31.38
CA TYR A 213 0.59 -7.53 32.79
C TYR A 213 -0.26 -6.65 33.73
N ALA A 214 -0.48 -5.38 33.37
CA ALA A 214 -1.32 -4.49 34.14
C ALA A 214 -2.80 -4.96 34.21
N LEU A 215 -3.33 -5.50 33.11
CA LEU A 215 -4.68 -6.08 33.07
C LEU A 215 -4.80 -7.32 33.97
N ARG A 216 -3.85 -8.25 33.90
CA ARG A 216 -3.85 -9.46 34.74
C ARG A 216 -3.82 -9.13 36.23
N GLN A 217 -3.02 -8.15 36.65
CA GLN A 217 -2.98 -7.73 38.06
C GLN A 217 -4.32 -7.15 38.54
N LYS A 218 -5.00 -6.38 37.69
CA LYS A 218 -6.34 -5.87 38.02
C LYS A 218 -7.35 -7.00 38.20
N GLU A 219 -7.36 -7.99 37.30
CA GLU A 219 -8.24 -9.15 37.43
C GLU A 219 -7.98 -9.91 38.74
N SER A 220 -6.72 -10.22 39.07
CA SER A 220 -6.38 -10.90 40.32
C SER A 220 -6.75 -10.10 41.58
N SER A 221 -6.68 -8.76 41.52
CA SER A 221 -7.12 -7.90 42.63
C SER A 221 -8.65 -7.86 42.81
N CYS A 222 -9.43 -8.01 41.72
CA CYS A 222 -10.88 -8.09 41.80
C CYS A 222 -11.36 -9.42 42.41
N TYR A 223 -10.68 -10.54 42.14
CA TYR A 223 -11.03 -11.85 42.71
C TYR A 223 -10.66 -12.00 44.19
N SER A 224 -9.75 -11.17 44.72
CA SER A 224 -9.31 -11.23 46.12
C SER A 224 -10.06 -10.26 47.05
N GLY A 225 -10.90 -9.37 46.51
CA GLY A 225 -11.73 -8.42 47.28
C GLY A 225 -13.18 -8.88 47.54
N GLY A 226 -13.49 -10.15 47.26
CA GLY A 226 -14.82 -10.75 47.46
C GLY A 226 -14.77 -11.96 48.37
N LEU A 227 -14.30 -11.79 49.61
CA LEU A 227 -14.52 -12.68 50.76
C LEU A 227 -14.61 -11.82 52.02
#